data_AF-K1JMT0-F1
#
_entry.id   AF-K1JMT0-F1
#
_cell.length_a   1.000
_cell.length_b   1.000
_cell.length_c   1.000
_cell.angle_alpha   90.00
_cell.angle_beta   90.00
_cell.angle_gamma   90.00
#
_symmetry.space_group_name_H-M   'P 1'
#
loop_
_entity.id
_entity.type
_entity.pdbx_description
1 polymer ?
#
loop_
_entity_poly.entity_id
_entity_poly.type
_entity_poly.pdbx_seq_one_letter_code
_entity_poly.pdbx_strand_id
1 'polypeptide(L)' 'MDGWLSKKEVGEYLGGKSPRTVDRWIAKRIIPQGKRFPGGLFWRKDIIDQWLAADQYATKCAKALKLREATP' A
#
# COMPACT_ATOMS: atom_id res chain seq x y z
N MET A 1 -3.58 -15.19 12.21
CA MET A 1 -2.84 -14.19 11.39
C MET A 1 -3.52 -12.84 11.59
N ASP A 2 -3.44 -12.29 12.80
CA ASP A 2 -4.13 -11.02 13.06
C ASP A 2 -3.43 -9.87 12.33
N GLY A 3 -4.24 -9.10 11.60
CA GLY A 3 -3.79 -7.90 10.90
C GLY A 3 -3.16 -8.11 9.53
N TRP A 4 -3.07 -9.33 8.99
CA TRP A 4 -2.65 -9.58 7.60
C TRP A 4 -3.85 -9.87 6.70
N LEU A 5 -3.98 -9.10 5.64
CA LEU A 5 -5.00 -9.20 4.60
C LEU A 5 -4.42 -9.91 3.37
N SER A 6 -5.11 -10.94 2.91
CA SER A 6 -4.90 -11.53 1.59
C SER A 6 -5.32 -10.56 0.48
N LYS A 7 -4.94 -10.87 -0.76
CA LYS A 7 -5.33 -10.08 -1.94
C LYS A 7 -6.84 -9.86 -2.05
N LYS A 8 -7.65 -10.87 -1.69
CA LYS A 8 -9.11 -10.78 -1.73
C LYS A 8 -9.61 -9.79 -0.68
N GLU A 9 -9.14 -9.93 0.55
CA GLU A 9 -9.52 -9.07 1.67
C GLU A 9 -9.07 -7.62 1.46
N VAL A 10 -7.89 -7.39 0.86
CA VAL A 10 -7.46 -6.04 0.45
C VAL A 10 -8.43 -5.43 -0.57
N GLY A 11 -8.88 -6.22 -1.54
CA GLY A 11 -9.85 -5.76 -2.53
C GLY A 11 -11.18 -5.36 -1.87
N GLU A 12 -11.68 -6.19 -0.97
CA GLU A 12 -12.89 -5.92 -0.19
C GLU A 12 -12.73 -4.66 0.68
N TYR A 13 -11.61 -4.55 1.39
CA TYR A 13 -11.27 -3.43 2.26
C TYR A 13 -11.19 -2.09 1.52
N LEU A 14 -10.68 -2.11 0.28
CA LEU A 14 -10.53 -0.92 -0.57
C LEU A 14 -11.79 -0.61 -1.41
N GLY A 15 -12.97 -1.05 -0.94
CA GLY A 15 -14.27 -0.77 -1.55
C GLY A 15 -14.74 -1.85 -2.51
N GLY A 16 -14.66 -3.12 -2.10
CA GLY A 16 -15.29 -4.24 -2.82
C GLY A 16 -14.66 -4.58 -4.17
N LYS A 17 -13.36 -4.31 -4.35
CA LYS A 17 -12.66 -4.54 -5.63
C LYS A 17 -12.27 -6.00 -5.80
N SER A 18 -12.27 -6.46 -7.06
CA SER A 18 -11.81 -7.81 -7.39
C SER A 18 -10.30 -7.99 -7.12
N PRO A 19 -9.83 -9.22 -6.82
CA PRO A 19 -8.40 -9.52 -6.68
C PRO A 19 -7.56 -9.11 -7.91
N ARG A 20 -8.12 -9.19 -9.12
CA ARG A 20 -7.45 -8.74 -10.35
C ARG A 20 -7.16 -7.23 -10.37
N THR A 21 -8.05 -6.44 -9.77
CA THR A 21 -7.84 -4.99 -9.61
C THR A 21 -6.66 -4.73 -8.68
N VAL A 22 -6.57 -5.47 -7.58
CA VAL A 22 -5.44 -5.41 -6.64
C VAL A 22 -4.14 -5.79 -7.35
N ASP A 23 -4.13 -6.84 -8.17
CA ASP A 23 -2.96 -7.19 -9.00
C ASP A 23 -2.51 -6.06 -9.92
N ARG A 24 -3.46 -5.42 -10.60
CA ARG A 24 -3.17 -4.26 -11.46
C ARG A 24 -2.58 -3.11 -10.65
N TRP A 25 -3.08 -2.86 -9.45
CA TRP A 25 -2.55 -1.80 -8.58
C TRP A 25 -1.13 -2.10 -8.08
N ILE A 26 -0.81 -3.36 -7.80
CA ILE A 26 0.55 -3.79 -7.46
C ILE A 26 1.48 -3.57 -8.64
N ALA A 27 1.08 -4.00 -9.84
CA ALA A 27 1.87 -3.82 -11.06
C ALA A 27 2.13 -2.34 -11.36
N LYS A 28 1.13 -1.48 -11.13
CA LYS A 28 1.23 -0.03 -11.29
C LYS A 28 1.86 0.71 -10.11
N ARG A 29 2.27 0.00 -9.04
CA ARG A 29 2.81 0.57 -7.80
C ARG A 29 1.91 1.65 -7.17
N ILE A 30 0.59 1.46 -7.27
CA ILE A 30 -0.41 2.37 -6.69
C ILE A 30 -0.57 2.07 -5.20
N ILE A 31 -0.65 0.78 -4.84
CA ILE A 31 -0.74 0.32 -3.46
C ILE A 31 0.64 -0.11 -2.93
N PRO A 32 0.83 -0.18 -1.60
CA PRO A 32 2.06 -0.69 -1.01
C PRO A 32 2.39 -2.10 -1.49
N GLN A 33 3.67 -2.46 -1.55
CA GLN A 33 4.06 -3.84 -1.82
C GLN A 33 3.68 -4.72 -0.63
N GLY A 34 2.96 -5.80 -0.92
CA GLY A 34 2.66 -6.83 0.06
C GLY A 34 3.92 -7.64 0.40
N LYS A 35 3.89 -8.32 1.54
CA LYS A 35 4.91 -9.29 1.91
C LYS A 35 4.53 -10.65 1.38
N ARG A 36 5.49 -11.34 0.76
CA ARG A 36 5.28 -12.69 0.24
C ARG A 36 5.50 -13.71 1.36
N PHE A 37 4.52 -14.58 1.53
CA PHE A 37 4.52 -15.73 2.43
C PHE A 37 4.32 -17.01 1.61
N PRO A 38 4.55 -18.21 2.20
CA PRO A 38 4.35 -19.48 1.49
C PRO A 38 2.95 -19.64 0.88
N GLY A 39 1.92 -19.03 1.49
CA GLY A 39 0.53 -19.05 1.01
C GLY A 39 0.15 -17.95 0.02
N GLY A 40 1.08 -17.08 -0.39
CA GLY A 40 0.81 -15.99 -1.34
C GLY A 40 1.26 -14.61 -0.86
N LEU A 41 0.65 -13.57 -1.42
CA LEU A 41 0.97 -12.18 -1.12
C LEU A 41 -0.05 -11.61 -0.12
N PHE A 42 0.46 -10.98 0.94
CA PHE A 42 -0.35 -10.46 2.04
C PHE A 42 0.09 -9.04 2.41
N TRP A 43 -0.85 -8.26 2.93
CA TRP A 43 -0.63 -6.88 3.36
C TRP A 43 -0.99 -6.76 4.81
N ARG A 44 -0.20 -6.02 5.59
CA ARG A 44 -0.70 -5.66 6.91
C ARG A 44 -1.72 -4.53 6.80
N LYS A 45 -2.80 -4.64 7.56
CA LYS A 45 -3.88 -3.66 7.59
C LYS A 45 -3.37 -2.28 8.01
N ASP A 46 -2.50 -2.20 9.01
CA ASP A 46 -1.86 -0.95 9.47
C ASP A 46 -1.12 -0.21 8.35
N ILE A 47 -0.42 -0.92 7.46
CA ILE A 47 0.28 -0.33 6.32
C ILE A 47 -0.72 0.19 5.28
N ILE A 48 -1.81 -0.55 5.03
CA ILE A 48 -2.87 -0.11 4.12
C ILE A 48 -3.56 1.13 4.69
N ASP A 49 -3.83 1.16 5.99
CA ASP A 49 -4.43 2.29 6.69
C ASP A 49 -3.51 3.52 6.65
N GLN A 50 -2.21 3.35 6.91
CA GLN A 50 -1.22 4.41 6.76
C GLN A 50 -1.14 4.92 5.32
N TRP A 51 -1.23 4.04 4.32
CA TRP A 51 -1.24 4.44 2.92
C TRP A 51 -2.52 5.19 2.53
N LEU A 52 -3.68 4.77 3.04
CA LEU A 52 -4.96 5.47 2.84
C LEU A 52 -4.97 6.84 3.55
N ALA A 53 -4.38 6.91 4.73
CA ALA A 53 -4.27 8.14 5.53
C ALA A 53 -3.15 9.07 5.05
N ALA A 54 -2.17 8.54 4.31
CA ALA A 54 -1.11 9.32 3.70
C ALA A 54 -1.71 10.17 2.58
N ASP A 55 -2.20 11.35 2.97
CA ASP A 55 -2.61 12.37 2.04
C ASP A 55 -1.52 12.55 0.97
N GLN A 56 -1.91 12.55 -0.30
CA GLN A 56 -0.96 12.66 -1.41
C GLN A 56 -0.12 13.94 -1.29
N TYR A 57 -0.64 14.94 -0.55
CA TYR A 57 0.06 16.14 -0.16
C TYR A 57 1.21 15.89 0.84
N ALA A 58 0.96 15.20 1.95
CA ALA A 58 1.96 14.90 2.97
C ALA A 58 3.13 14.08 2.39
N THR A 59 2.83 13.12 1.50
CA THR A 59 3.85 12.32 0.81
C THR A 59 4.71 13.16 -0.15
N LYS A 60 4.09 14.13 -0.86
CA LYS A 60 4.82 15.09 -1.71
C LYS A 60 5.69 16.03 -0.87
N CYS A 61 5.18 16.53 0.25
CA CYS A 61 5.94 17.39 1.17
C CYS A 61 7.13 16.65 1.80
N ALA A 62 6.95 15.41 2.28
CA ALA A 62 8.04 14.61 2.84
C ALA A 62 9.13 14.30 1.81
N LYS A 63 8.74 14.02 0.55
CA LYS A 63 9.68 13.82 -0.56
C LYS A 63 10.45 15.11 -0.89
N ALA A 64 9.76 16.25 -0.90
CA ALA A 64 10.39 17.56 -1.13
C ALA A 64 11.34 17.96 0.02
N LEU A 65 11.00 17.64 1.27
CA LEU A 65 11.85 17.89 2.44
C LEU A 65 13.16 17.07 2.36
N LYS A 66 13.06 15.76 2.11
CA LYS A 66 14.24 14.89 1.93
C LYS A 66 15.13 15.32 0.76
N LEU A 67 14.55 15.84 -0.32
CA LEU A 67 15.33 16.34 -1.45
C LEU A 67 16.16 17.58 -1.07
N ARG A 68 15.59 18.45 -0.24
CA ARG A 68 16.27 19.64 0.28
C ARG A 68 17.38 19.28 1.25
N GLU A 69 17.17 18.33 2.16
CA GLU A 69 18.20 17.86 3.09
C GLU A 69 19.36 17.14 2.39
N ALA A 70 19.09 16.51 1.24
CA ALA A 70 20.10 15.82 0.44
C ALA A 70 20.93 16.74 -0.47
N THR A 71 20.59 18.04 -0.54
CA THR A 71 21.35 19.02 -1.33
C THR A 71 22.18 19.87 -0.36
N PRO A 72 23.52 19.74 -0.36
CA PRO A 72 24.40 20.47 0.55
C PRO A 72 24.47 21.97 0.26
#